data_AF-A0A496Y5Z8-F1
#
_entry.id   AF-A0A496Y5Z8-F1
#
_cell.length_a   1.000
_cell.length_b   1.000
_cell.length_c   1.000
_cell.angle_alpha   90.00
_cell.angle_beta   90.00
_cell.angle_gamma   90.00
#
_symmetry.space_group_name_H-M   'P 1'
#
loop_
_entity.id
_entity.type
_entity.pdbx_description
1 polymer ?
#
loop_
_entity_poly.entity_id
_entity_poly.type
_entity_poly.pdbx_seq_one_letter_code
_entity_poly.pdbx_strand_id
1 'polypeptide(L)'
;MAQRINRRKCKHCGKLFLPDHRNATRQRYCTKPECRKASKASSQKRWLQKPENRDYFRGPDNVERVQLWRKGHPGYWRRKQENTSTALQDPLNQQLPENNGNRDDFVSHGLQDSLILQPTVFIGLIAQLTGYALQEDIAMAARHLQQLGNDILNPQLKGGSHGRKTSDLSSAYPQNPKTLQLAGSSPGQ
;
A
#
# COMPACT_ATOMS: atom_id res chain seq x y z
N MET A 1 -6.00 -25.36 4.98
CA MET A 1 -5.05 -26.45 5.33
C MET A 1 -3.63 -25.89 5.25
N ALA A 2 -2.89 -25.86 6.36
CA ALA A 2 -1.51 -25.34 6.36
C ALA A 2 -0.60 -26.28 5.55
N GLN A 3 0.00 -25.77 4.45
CA GLN A 3 0.95 -26.55 3.67
C GLN A 3 2.18 -26.88 4.52
N ARG A 4 2.45 -28.19 4.69
CA ARG A 4 3.69 -28.65 5.34
C ARG A 4 4.89 -28.26 4.47
N ILE A 5 5.72 -27.36 4.98
CA ILE A 5 6.94 -26.93 4.29
C ILE A 5 8.00 -28.02 4.46
N ASN A 6 8.26 -28.79 3.41
CA ASN A 6 9.31 -29.80 3.42
C ASN A 6 10.70 -29.16 3.29
N ARG A 7 11.67 -29.69 4.04
CA ARG A 7 13.09 -29.28 3.92
C ARG A 7 13.60 -29.62 2.52
N ARG A 8 14.44 -28.75 1.95
CA ARG A 8 15.02 -28.89 0.61
C ARG A 8 16.54 -28.82 0.66
N LYS A 9 17.21 -29.46 -0.31
CA LYS A 9 18.67 -29.39 -0.47
C LYS A 9 19.08 -28.11 -1.21
N CYS A 10 19.98 -27.33 -0.65
CA CYS A 10 20.51 -26.13 -1.31
C CYS A 10 21.40 -26.52 -2.50
N LYS A 11 21.19 -25.88 -3.67
CA LYS A 11 22.00 -26.11 -4.87
C LYS A 11 23.45 -25.63 -4.79
N HIS A 12 23.79 -24.75 -3.84
CA HIS A 12 25.16 -24.24 -3.66
C HIS A 12 25.91 -25.03 -2.59
N CYS A 13 25.47 -24.99 -1.34
CA CYS A 13 26.19 -25.63 -0.23
C CYS A 13 25.78 -27.08 0.06
N GLY A 14 24.79 -27.63 -0.65
CA GLY A 14 24.31 -29.00 -0.45
C GLY A 14 23.58 -29.27 0.87
N LYS A 15 23.52 -28.32 1.80
CA LYS A 15 22.86 -28.48 3.11
C LYS A 15 21.33 -28.43 2.97
N LEU A 16 20.63 -29.20 3.80
CA LEU A 16 19.17 -29.11 3.94
C LEU A 16 18.79 -27.79 4.62
N PHE A 17 17.74 -27.15 4.12
CA PHE A 17 17.19 -25.92 4.69
C PHE A 17 15.66 -25.95 4.61
N LEU A 18 15.00 -25.16 5.46
CA LEU A 18 13.57 -24.93 5.38
C LEU A 18 13.31 -23.75 4.43
N PRO A 19 12.61 -23.96 3.30
CA PRO A 19 12.22 -22.86 2.42
C PRO A 19 11.30 -21.84 3.10
N ASP A 20 11.36 -20.59 2.68
CA ASP A 20 10.38 -19.56 3.06
C ASP A 20 9.00 -19.95 2.52
N HIS A 21 7.97 -19.94 3.36
CA HIS A 21 6.58 -20.23 2.99
C HIS A 21 6.10 -19.45 1.76
N ARG A 22 6.49 -18.17 1.61
CA ARG A 22 6.10 -17.31 0.48
C ARG A 22 6.67 -17.78 -0.85
N ASN A 23 7.78 -18.52 -0.79
CA ASN A 23 8.53 -18.97 -1.97
C ASN A 23 8.90 -20.45 -1.90
N ALA A 24 8.14 -21.25 -1.15
CA ALA A 24 8.55 -22.61 -0.81
C ALA A 24 8.70 -23.49 -2.06
N THR A 25 7.87 -23.24 -3.07
CA THR A 25 7.87 -23.97 -4.33
C THR A 25 9.08 -23.61 -5.22
N ARG A 26 9.53 -22.35 -5.22
CA ARG A 26 10.59 -21.87 -6.15
C ARG A 26 11.95 -21.67 -5.49
N GLN A 27 12.06 -21.64 -4.17
CA GLN A 27 13.33 -21.45 -3.48
C GLN A 27 14.26 -22.67 -3.65
N ARG A 28 15.42 -22.44 -4.28
CA ARG A 28 16.45 -23.46 -4.60
C ARG A 28 17.74 -23.32 -3.78
N TYR A 29 17.91 -22.18 -3.11
CA TYR A 29 19.09 -21.84 -2.33
C TYR A 29 18.68 -21.45 -0.91
N CYS A 30 19.51 -21.79 0.09
CA CYS A 30 19.28 -21.37 1.46
C CYS A 30 19.59 -19.87 1.65
N THR A 31 19.30 -19.33 2.83
CA THR A 31 19.44 -17.91 3.17
C THR A 31 20.88 -17.47 3.43
N LYS A 32 21.84 -18.40 3.50
CA LYS A 32 23.26 -18.08 3.75
C LYS A 32 23.80 -17.10 2.69
N PRO A 33 24.62 -16.11 3.07
CA PRO A 33 25.06 -15.04 2.18
C PRO A 33 25.76 -15.59 0.93
N GLU A 34 26.67 -16.55 1.08
CA GLU A 34 27.35 -17.19 -0.05
C GLU A 34 26.39 -17.92 -0.99
N CYS A 35 25.37 -18.58 -0.45
CA CYS A 35 24.35 -19.27 -1.27
C CYS A 35 23.42 -18.27 -1.99
N ARG A 36 23.17 -17.10 -1.40
CA ARG A 36 22.42 -16.01 -2.04
C ARG A 36 23.22 -15.37 -3.17
N LYS A 37 24.53 -15.14 -2.99
CA LYS A 37 25.44 -14.69 -4.06
C LYS A 37 25.44 -15.70 -5.22
N ALA A 38 25.63 -16.98 -4.93
CA ALA A 38 25.59 -18.04 -5.93
C ALA A 38 24.23 -18.13 -6.65
N SER A 39 23.12 -17.97 -5.92
CA SER A 39 21.79 -17.89 -6.52
C SER A 39 21.71 -16.75 -7.54
N LYS A 40 22.13 -15.54 -7.17
CA LYS A 40 22.12 -14.36 -8.06
C LYS A 40 22.99 -14.61 -9.30
N ALA A 41 24.22 -15.09 -9.11
CA ALA A 41 25.13 -15.41 -10.21
C ALA A 41 24.54 -16.47 -11.16
N SER A 42 23.92 -17.52 -10.63
CA SER A 42 23.28 -18.57 -11.45
C SER A 42 22.10 -18.04 -12.27
N SER A 43 21.30 -17.14 -11.69
CA SER A 43 20.18 -16.50 -12.39
C SER A 43 20.69 -15.54 -13.46
N GLN A 44 21.71 -14.74 -13.15
CA GLN A 44 22.33 -13.83 -14.09
C GLN A 44 22.96 -14.58 -15.27
N LYS A 45 23.68 -15.67 -15.01
CA LYS A 45 24.25 -16.52 -16.07
C LYS A 45 23.16 -17.09 -16.98
N ARG A 46 22.07 -17.63 -16.42
CA ARG A 46 20.94 -18.13 -17.22
C ARG A 46 20.29 -17.02 -18.05
N TRP A 47 20.20 -15.81 -17.51
CA TRP A 47 19.62 -14.68 -18.21
C TRP A 47 20.52 -14.19 -19.36
N LEU A 48 21.84 -14.08 -19.13
CA LEU A 48 22.85 -13.72 -20.14
C LEU A 48 23.05 -14.79 -21.22
N GLN A 49 22.71 -16.05 -20.96
CA GLN A 49 22.73 -17.12 -21.96
C GLN A 49 21.68 -16.95 -23.06
N LYS A 50 20.66 -16.13 -22.83
CA LYS A 50 19.67 -15.81 -23.87
C LYS A 50 20.31 -14.89 -24.92
N PRO A 51 20.20 -15.20 -26.23
CA PRO A 51 20.81 -14.39 -27.29
C PRO A 51 20.49 -12.90 -27.18
N GLU A 52 19.25 -12.56 -26.80
CA GLU A 52 18.77 -11.18 -26.71
C GLU A 52 19.41 -10.39 -25.56
N ASN A 53 19.90 -11.07 -24.52
CA ASN A 53 20.46 -10.43 -23.33
C ASN A 53 22.00 -10.51 -23.26
N ARG A 54 22.62 -11.23 -24.19
CA ARG A 54 24.07 -11.53 -24.18
C ARG A 54 24.89 -10.25 -24.05
N ASP A 55 24.54 -9.25 -24.85
CA ASP A 55 25.23 -7.97 -24.90
C ASP A 55 24.51 -6.88 -24.10
N TYR A 56 23.53 -7.22 -23.25
CA TYR A 56 22.74 -6.19 -22.54
C TYR A 56 23.61 -5.17 -21.80
N PHE A 57 24.67 -5.59 -21.12
CA PHE A 57 25.54 -4.67 -20.38
C PHE A 57 26.62 -3.99 -21.24
N ARG A 58 26.77 -4.37 -22.51
CA ARG A 58 27.82 -3.90 -23.43
C ARG A 58 27.29 -3.29 -24.72
N GLY A 59 26.01 -3.45 -25.00
CA GLY A 59 25.36 -3.06 -26.24
C GLY A 59 25.20 -1.55 -26.34
N PRO A 60 25.27 -1.00 -27.56
CA PRO A 60 25.22 0.44 -27.81
C PRO A 60 23.94 1.07 -27.25
N ASP A 61 22.78 0.43 -27.43
CA ASP A 61 21.48 0.95 -26.98
C ASP A 61 21.43 1.17 -25.47
N ASN A 62 21.98 0.24 -24.68
CA ASN A 62 22.01 0.38 -23.23
C ASN A 62 23.00 1.45 -22.77
N VAL A 63 24.12 1.61 -23.48
CA VAL A 63 25.07 2.69 -23.22
C VAL A 63 24.43 4.03 -23.52
N GLU A 64 23.81 4.19 -24.69
CA GLU A 64 23.11 5.41 -25.09
C GLU A 64 21.99 5.76 -24.11
N ARG A 65 21.15 4.77 -23.74
CA ARG A 65 20.09 4.94 -22.73
C ARG A 65 20.65 5.49 -21.41
N VAL A 66 21.75 4.94 -20.92
CA VAL A 66 22.39 5.41 -19.67
C VAL A 66 22.97 6.81 -19.86
N GLN A 67 23.55 7.14 -21.01
CA GLN A 67 24.05 8.48 -21.30
C GLN A 67 22.93 9.52 -21.35
N LEU A 68 21.84 9.23 -22.06
CA LEU A 68 20.64 10.09 -22.12
C LEU A 68 20.05 10.29 -20.73
N TRP A 69 19.94 9.21 -19.94
CA TRP A 69 19.45 9.30 -18.57
C TRP A 69 20.34 10.20 -17.71
N ARG A 70 21.67 10.09 -17.81
CA ARG A 70 22.61 10.96 -17.09
C ARG A 70 22.52 12.43 -17.52
N LYS A 71 22.30 12.71 -18.82
CA LYS A 71 22.08 14.07 -19.33
C LYS A 71 20.82 14.70 -18.73
N GLY A 72 19.73 13.93 -18.60
CA GLY A 72 18.48 14.39 -18.00
C GLY A 72 18.47 14.43 -16.46
N HIS A 73 19.42 13.76 -15.81
CA HIS A 73 19.53 13.69 -14.34
C HIS A 73 20.93 14.12 -13.87
N PRO A 74 21.35 15.36 -14.18
CA PRO A 74 22.65 15.84 -13.75
C PRO A 74 22.73 15.86 -12.22
N GLY A 75 23.84 15.37 -11.67
CA GLY A 75 24.06 15.38 -10.22
C GLY A 75 23.49 14.19 -9.45
N TYR A 76 22.67 13.31 -10.06
CA TYR A 76 22.14 12.12 -9.39
C TYR A 76 23.23 11.21 -8.80
N TRP A 77 24.32 11.02 -9.53
CA TRP A 77 25.44 10.16 -9.08
C TRP A 77 26.36 10.85 -8.07
N ARG A 78 26.19 12.15 -7.83
CA ARG A 78 26.96 12.84 -6.80
C ARG A 78 26.33 12.46 -5.46
N ARG A 79 27.15 11.98 -4.53
CA ARG A 79 26.71 11.87 -3.14
C ARG A 79 26.33 13.27 -2.70
N LYS A 80 25.08 13.46 -2.27
CA LYS A 80 24.69 14.66 -1.54
C LYS A 80 25.66 14.74 -0.35
N GLN A 81 26.34 15.87 -0.17
CA GLN A 81 27.07 16.10 1.07
C GLN A 81 26.07 15.85 2.21
N GLU A 82 26.49 15.05 3.19
CA GLU A 82 25.70 14.79 4.38
C GLU A 82 25.54 16.12 5.13
N ASN A 83 24.52 16.89 4.75
CA ASN A 83 23.86 17.73 5.73
C ASN A 83 23.15 16.75 6.64
N THR A 84 23.71 16.60 7.84
CA THR A 84 23.15 15.93 9.01
C THR A 84 21.76 16.49 9.25
N SER A 85 20.77 15.96 8.54
CA SER A 85 19.37 16.23 8.78
C SER A 85 18.66 14.92 8.52
N THR A 86 18.49 14.18 9.61
CA THR A 86 17.32 13.37 9.91
C THR A 86 16.88 12.45 8.77
N ALA A 87 17.14 11.14 8.90
CA ALA A 87 16.31 10.18 8.20
C ALA A 87 14.84 10.59 8.44
N LEU A 88 13.99 10.58 7.41
CA LEU A 88 12.53 10.81 7.51
C LEU A 88 11.81 9.75 8.37
N GLN A 89 12.55 9.04 9.20
CA GLN A 89 12.08 8.13 10.21
C GLN A 89 12.53 8.74 11.52
N ASP A 90 11.57 9.32 12.25
CA ASP A 90 11.80 9.62 13.65
C ASP A 90 12.24 8.32 14.34
N PRO A 91 13.42 8.28 14.98
CA PRO A 91 13.78 7.15 15.79
C PRO A 91 12.73 7.06 16.90
N LEU A 92 11.93 5.99 16.87
CA LEU A 92 11.01 5.66 17.95
C LEU A 92 11.89 5.45 19.20
N ASN A 93 12.01 6.48 20.03
CA ASN A 93 12.71 6.36 21.30
C ASN A 93 12.00 5.28 22.11
N GLN A 94 12.73 4.20 22.41
CA GLN A 94 12.28 3.17 23.32
C GLN A 94 12.12 3.83 24.71
N GLN A 95 10.89 4.10 25.11
CA GLN A 95 10.62 4.49 26.49
C GLN A 95 10.74 3.25 27.38
N LEU A 96 11.66 3.32 28.34
CA LEU A 96 11.80 2.36 29.42
C LEU A 96 10.56 2.50 30.32
N PRO A 97 9.82 1.42 30.62
CA PRO A 97 8.72 1.51 31.58
C PRO A 97 9.32 1.61 32.98
N GLU A 98 9.37 2.82 33.53
CA GLU A 98 9.54 3.02 34.97
C GLU A 98 8.25 2.60 35.67
N ASN A 99 8.30 1.41 36.26
CA ASN A 99 7.23 0.87 37.07
C ASN A 99 7.27 1.54 38.45
N ASN A 100 6.54 2.64 38.62
CA ASN A 100 6.29 3.23 39.93
C ASN A 100 4.80 3.16 40.24
N GLY A 101 4.48 2.26 41.17
CA GLY A 101 3.12 1.96 41.60
C GLY A 101 2.47 3.13 42.35
N ASN A 102 1.14 3.15 42.22
CA ASN A 102 0.19 3.93 43.01
C ASN A 102 0.38 5.45 43.02
N ARG A 103 -0.49 6.14 42.27
CA ARG A 103 -1.67 6.75 42.88
C ARG A 103 -2.64 7.24 41.83
N ASP A 104 -3.91 7.01 42.13
CA ASP A 104 -5.09 7.63 41.53
C ASP A 104 -4.92 9.14 41.32
N ASP A 105 -5.76 9.63 40.41
CA ASP A 105 -5.98 11.02 40.00
C ASP A 105 -5.15 11.50 38.80
N PHE A 106 -5.90 11.97 37.80
CA PHE A 106 -5.48 12.46 36.48
C PHE A 106 -5.29 11.43 35.38
N VAL A 107 -6.28 10.55 35.21
CA VAL A 107 -6.66 10.19 33.84
C VAL A 107 -7.59 11.29 33.31
N SER A 108 -6.98 12.43 32.97
CA SER A 108 -7.54 13.24 31.90
C SER A 108 -7.39 12.39 30.64
N HIS A 109 -8.34 11.48 30.41
CA HIS A 109 -8.47 10.81 29.13
C HIS A 109 -8.60 11.93 28.11
N GLY A 110 -7.52 12.20 27.38
CA GLY A 110 -7.58 13.10 26.24
C GLY A 110 -8.76 12.63 25.39
N LEU A 111 -9.57 13.56 24.89
CA LEU A 111 -10.79 13.25 24.13
C LEU A 111 -10.58 12.06 23.19
N GLN A 112 -9.43 11.98 22.52
CA GLN A 112 -9.03 10.87 21.66
C GLN A 112 -9.10 9.47 22.28
N ASP A 113 -8.72 9.26 23.54
CA ASP A 113 -8.76 7.95 24.20
C ASP A 113 -10.18 7.57 24.61
N SER A 114 -10.99 8.53 25.05
CA SER A 114 -12.42 8.32 25.31
C SER A 114 -13.20 7.96 24.03
N LEU A 115 -12.73 8.45 22.88
CA LEU A 115 -13.35 8.22 21.57
C LEU A 115 -13.03 6.81 21.00
N ILE A 116 -11.97 6.13 21.47
CA ILE A 116 -11.64 4.76 21.04
C ILE A 116 -12.43 3.71 21.84
N LEU A 117 -12.84 4.01 23.08
CA LEU A 117 -13.48 3.04 23.99
C LEU A 117 -15.02 2.98 23.94
N GLN A 118 -15.73 3.95 23.34
CA GLN A 118 -17.21 3.95 23.32
C GLN A 118 -17.83 4.10 21.91
N PRO A 119 -17.81 3.03 21.08
CA PRO A 119 -18.48 3.04 19.77
C PRO A 119 -19.99 3.35 19.85
N THR A 120 -20.66 3.00 20.94
CA THR A 120 -22.11 3.21 21.11
C THR A 120 -22.52 4.68 21.18
N VAL A 121 -21.73 5.54 21.81
CA VAL A 121 -22.05 6.98 21.94
C VAL A 121 -21.99 7.66 20.57
N PHE A 122 -20.99 7.32 19.76
CA PHE A 122 -20.91 7.80 18.37
C PHE A 122 -22.03 7.30 17.49
N ILE A 123 -22.36 6.01 17.59
CA ILE A 123 -23.48 5.42 16.84
C ILE A 123 -24.78 6.16 17.21
N GLY A 124 -25.00 6.43 18.49
CA GLY A 124 -26.16 7.20 18.97
C GLY A 124 -26.17 8.65 18.50
N LEU A 125 -25.02 9.36 18.55
CA LEU A 125 -24.89 10.73 18.04
C LEU A 125 -25.14 10.82 16.53
N ILE A 126 -24.60 9.89 15.76
CA ILE A 126 -24.80 9.84 14.31
C ILE A 126 -26.28 9.56 14.03
N ALA A 127 -26.88 8.56 14.68
CA ALA A 127 -28.30 8.25 14.55
C ALA A 127 -29.19 9.45 14.93
N GLN A 128 -28.83 10.21 15.97
CA GLN A 128 -29.55 11.41 16.39
C GLN A 128 -29.46 12.55 15.37
N LEU A 129 -28.29 12.74 14.75
CA LEU A 129 -28.05 13.80 13.78
C LEU A 129 -28.62 13.49 12.39
N THR A 130 -28.65 12.22 11.99
CA THR A 130 -29.08 11.80 10.65
C THR A 130 -30.46 11.15 10.61
N GLY A 131 -30.99 10.72 11.76
CA GLY A 131 -32.24 9.95 11.86
C GLY A 131 -32.10 8.48 11.41
N TYR A 132 -30.88 7.98 11.20
CA TYR A 132 -30.65 6.62 10.73
C TYR A 132 -30.59 5.62 11.87
N ALA A 133 -31.34 4.52 11.75
CA ALA A 133 -31.34 3.42 12.72
C ALA A 133 -30.62 2.16 12.20
N LEU A 134 -30.37 2.08 10.88
CA LEU A 134 -29.71 0.92 10.27
C LEU A 134 -28.19 1.09 10.29
N GLN A 135 -27.48 0.01 10.63
CA GLN A 135 -26.02 0.02 10.77
C GLN A 135 -25.28 0.47 9.51
N GLU A 136 -25.77 0.12 8.31
CA GLU A 136 -25.14 0.51 7.04
C GLU A 136 -25.26 2.01 6.76
N ASP A 137 -26.41 2.59 7.08
CA ASP A 137 -26.65 4.03 6.91
C ASP A 137 -25.85 4.84 7.94
N ILE A 138 -25.74 4.32 9.18
CA ILE A 138 -24.87 4.90 10.22
C ILE A 138 -23.40 4.81 9.79
N ALA A 139 -22.96 3.70 9.21
CA ALA A 139 -21.60 3.55 8.71
C ALA A 139 -21.31 4.51 7.54
N MET A 140 -22.28 4.74 6.66
CA MET A 140 -22.15 5.73 5.57
C MET A 140 -22.05 7.16 6.12
N ALA A 141 -22.94 7.52 7.04
CA ALA A 141 -22.91 8.82 7.70
C ALA A 141 -21.60 9.05 8.48
N ALA A 142 -21.08 8.04 9.16
CA ALA A 142 -19.80 8.09 9.85
C ALA A 142 -18.64 8.44 8.91
N ARG A 143 -18.55 7.75 7.75
CA ARG A 143 -17.51 8.02 6.74
C ARG A 143 -17.62 9.43 6.17
N HIS A 144 -18.85 9.90 5.92
CA HIS A 144 -19.07 11.25 5.43
C HIS A 144 -18.66 12.33 6.45
N LEU A 145 -19.02 12.16 7.72
CA LEU A 145 -18.59 13.05 8.80
C LEU A 145 -17.07 13.06 8.98
N GLN A 146 -16.43 11.89 8.84
CA GLN A 146 -14.97 11.79 8.87
C GLN A 146 -14.31 12.52 7.70
N GLN A 147 -14.88 12.43 6.50
CA GLN A 147 -14.39 13.16 5.34
C GLN A 147 -14.51 14.67 5.51
N LEU A 148 -15.67 15.15 5.99
CA LEU A 148 -15.86 16.57 6.31
C LEU A 148 -14.86 17.07 7.36
N GLY A 149 -14.64 16.30 8.42
CA GLY A 149 -13.63 16.63 9.43
C GLY A 149 -12.22 16.71 8.83
N ASN A 150 -11.86 15.77 7.95
CA ASN A 150 -10.57 15.80 7.26
C ASN A 150 -10.43 17.00 6.33
N ASP A 151 -11.48 17.39 5.62
CA ASP A 151 -11.46 18.55 4.72
C ASP A 151 -11.29 19.87 5.50
N ILE A 152 -11.87 19.97 6.71
CA ILE A 152 -11.71 21.12 7.60
C ILE A 152 -10.30 21.18 8.22
N LEU A 153 -9.78 20.04 8.67
CA LEU A 153 -8.47 19.96 9.35
C LEU A 153 -7.29 20.01 8.37
N ASN A 154 -7.47 19.50 7.15
CA ASN A 154 -6.48 19.52 6.08
C ASN A 154 -7.02 20.28 4.87
N PRO A 155 -7.28 21.61 5.00
CA PRO A 155 -7.72 22.40 3.87
C PRO A 155 -6.63 22.32 2.82
N GLN A 156 -6.95 21.70 1.68
CA GLN A 156 -6.03 21.61 0.55
C GLN A 156 -5.66 23.04 0.14
N LEU A 157 -4.46 23.52 0.51
CA LEU A 157 -3.84 24.72 -0.02
C LEU A 157 -3.43 24.47 -1.48
N LYS A 158 -4.44 24.31 -2.33
CA LYS A 158 -4.33 24.40 -3.78
C LYS A 158 -5.38 25.40 -4.22
N GLY A 159 -4.93 26.62 -4.50
CA GLY A 159 -5.72 27.60 -5.23
C GLY A 159 -6.25 26.95 -6.50
N GLY A 160 -7.57 26.81 -6.57
CA GLY A 160 -8.26 26.14 -7.66
C GLY A 160 -9.74 26.46 -7.57
N SER A 161 -10.15 27.44 -8.37
CA SER A 161 -11.53 27.86 -8.58
C SER A 161 -12.45 26.66 -8.82
N HIS A 162 -13.32 26.35 -7.86
CA HIS A 162 -14.55 25.62 -8.12
C HIS A 162 -15.71 26.37 -7.48
N GLY A 163 -16.51 26.96 -8.36
CA GLY A 163 -17.71 27.69 -8.02
C GLY A 163 -18.66 26.86 -7.16
N ARG A 164 -19.18 27.54 -6.16
CA ARG A 164 -20.38 27.21 -5.40
C ARG A 164 -21.45 26.59 -6.31
N LYS A 165 -21.73 25.30 -6.15
CA LYS A 165 -23.02 24.72 -6.56
C LYS A 165 -23.75 24.26 -5.31
N THR A 166 -24.58 25.18 -4.82
CA THR A 166 -25.72 24.86 -3.97
C THR A 166 -26.63 23.87 -4.69
N SER A 167 -26.98 22.83 -3.95
CA SER A 167 -28.18 21.99 -4.03
C SER A 167 -29.27 22.39 -5.03
N ASP A 168 -29.65 21.45 -5.88
CA ASP A 168 -31.05 21.27 -6.28
C ASP A 168 -31.43 19.80 -6.03
N LEU A 169 -32.29 19.64 -5.03
CA LEU A 169 -33.11 18.45 -4.80
C LEU A 169 -34.19 18.38 -5.87
N SER A 170 -34.58 17.14 -6.19
CA SER A 170 -35.79 16.72 -6.88
C SER A 170 -35.75 16.64 -8.41
N SER A 171 -35.74 15.41 -8.93
CA SER A 171 -36.62 15.07 -10.04
C SER A 171 -36.95 13.58 -10.03
N ALA A 172 -38.22 13.30 -10.27
CA ALA A 172 -38.91 12.05 -10.05
C ALA A 172 -38.49 10.93 -11.01
N TYR A 173 -38.64 9.68 -10.54
CA TYR A 173 -38.58 8.45 -11.34
C TYR A 173 -39.56 8.48 -12.53
N PRO A 174 -39.15 8.01 -13.72
CA PRO A 174 -40.07 7.44 -14.68
C PRO A 174 -39.99 5.91 -14.69
N GLN A 175 -41.18 5.29 -14.73
CA GLN A 175 -41.39 3.86 -14.90
C GLN A 175 -41.36 3.45 -16.38
N ASN A 176 -40.47 2.51 -16.72
CA ASN A 176 -40.61 1.39 -17.67
C ASN A 176 -39.26 1.04 -18.33
N PRO A 177 -38.72 -0.17 -18.15
CA PRO A 177 -37.60 -0.66 -18.95
C PRO A 177 -38.13 -1.27 -20.26
N LYS A 178 -37.74 -0.70 -21.41
CA LYS A 178 -37.93 -1.34 -22.72
C LYS A 178 -36.77 -2.31 -22.97
N THR A 179 -37.08 -3.59 -23.07
CA THR A 179 -36.16 -4.69 -23.39
C THR A 179 -35.50 -4.50 -24.76
N LEU A 180 -34.17 -4.42 -24.80
CA LEU A 180 -33.39 -4.44 -26.04
C LEU A 180 -33.03 -5.89 -26.38
N GLN A 181 -33.58 -6.42 -27.46
CA GLN A 181 -33.18 -7.71 -28.03
C GLN A 181 -31.96 -7.52 -28.95
N LEU A 182 -30.90 -8.31 -28.71
CA LEU A 182 -29.75 -8.48 -29.60
C LEU A 182 -30.16 -9.41 -30.75
N ALA A 183 -30.19 -8.89 -31.97
CA ALA A 183 -30.41 -9.69 -33.17
C ALA A 183 -29.17 -10.57 -33.46
N GLY A 184 -29.38 -11.89 -33.45
CA GLY A 184 -28.42 -12.88 -33.91
C GLY A 184 -28.40 -12.97 -35.43
N SER A 185 -27.22 -13.22 -36.00
CA SER A 185 -27.03 -13.57 -37.41
C SER A 185 -27.45 -15.02 -37.66
N SER A 186 -28.29 -15.26 -38.68
CA SER A 186 -28.68 -16.59 -39.14
C SER A 186 -27.67 -17.17 -40.16
N PRO A 187 -27.57 -18.52 -40.28
CA PRO A 187 -26.67 -19.20 -41.20
C PRO A 187 -27.33 -19.55 -42.56
N GLY A 188 -26.49 -19.63 -43.59
CA GLY A 188 -26.57 -20.59 -44.70
C GLY A 188 -27.56 -20.33 -45.83
N GLN A 189 -27.02 -20.12 -47.04
CA GLN A 189 -27.26 -20.92 -48.24
C GLN A 189 -25.99 -20.93 -49.09
#